data_AF-A0AB74VFA5-F1
#
_entry.id   AF-A0AB74VFA5-F1
#
_cell.length_a   1.000
_cell.length_b   1.000
_cell.length_c   1.000
_cell.angle_alpha   90.00
_cell.angle_beta   90.00
_cell.angle_gamma   90.00
#
_symmetry.space_group_name_H-M   'P 1'
#
loop_
_entity.id
_entity.type
_entity.pdbx_description
1 polymer ?
#
loop_
_entity_poly.entity_id
_entity_poly.type
_entity_poly.pdbx_seq_one_letter_code
_entity_poly.pdbx_strand_id
1 'polypeptide(L)'
;MYSEIQMNKDLLIKAICRFGQATQKIRAAQAAAGLSEALLKDVSGEPHNIEEGIAELEIRVAELRLIYSQATIDGFIEAKIERLKRQIDKDGFRY
;
A
#
# COMPACT_ATOMS: atom_id res chain seq x y z
N MET A 1 -4.09 -19.23 5.12
CA MET A 1 -4.71 -19.16 3.78
C MET A 1 -5.43 -17.83 3.72
N TYR A 2 -4.75 -16.77 3.29
CA TYR A 2 -5.39 -15.46 3.12
C TYR A 2 -6.36 -15.58 1.95
N SER A 3 -7.63 -15.25 2.16
CA SER A 3 -8.56 -15.14 1.04
C SER A 3 -8.03 -14.03 0.15
N GLU A 4 -7.68 -14.36 -1.09
CA GLU A 4 -7.45 -13.35 -2.13
C GLU A 4 -8.76 -12.57 -2.27
N ILE A 5 -8.87 -11.42 -1.61
CA ILE A 5 -9.91 -10.45 -1.94
C ILE A 5 -9.57 -10.01 -3.36
N GLN A 6 -10.29 -10.57 -4.34
CA GLN A 6 -10.07 -10.23 -5.74
C GLN A 6 -10.53 -8.78 -5.95
N MET A 7 -9.55 -7.88 -5.97
CA MET A 7 -9.80 -6.46 -6.17
C MET A 7 -10.41 -6.24 -7.56
N ASN A 8 -11.58 -5.61 -7.60
CA ASN A 8 -12.34 -5.44 -8.83
C ASN A 8 -11.68 -4.41 -9.74
N LYS A 9 -10.73 -4.88 -10.56
CA LYS A 9 -9.92 -4.06 -11.46
C LYS A 9 -10.77 -3.19 -12.39
N ASP A 10 -11.87 -3.72 -12.92
CA ASP A 10 -12.77 -2.98 -13.80
C ASP A 10 -13.42 -1.79 -13.08
N LEU A 11 -13.80 -1.98 -11.81
CA LEU A 11 -14.34 -0.90 -11.00
C LEU A 11 -13.28 0.18 -10.71
N LEU A 12 -12.04 -0.21 -10.43
CA LEU A 12 -10.94 0.74 -10.23
C LEU A 12 -10.63 1.53 -11.51
N ILE A 13 -10.60 0.88 -12.67
CA ILE A 13 -10.44 1.56 -13.96
C ILE A 13 -11.59 2.55 -14.18
N LYS A 14 -12.85 2.15 -13.94
CA LYS A 14 -14.00 3.05 -14.03
C LYS A 14 -13.87 4.25 -13.09
N ALA A 15 -13.40 4.05 -11.86
CA ALA A 15 -13.18 5.13 -10.91
C ALA A 15 -12.08 6.10 -11.38
N ILE A 16 -10.97 5.58 -11.92
CA ILE A 16 -9.89 6.40 -12.48
C ILE A 16 -10.40 7.22 -13.67
N CYS A 17 -11.13 6.60 -14.60
CA CYS A 17 -11.71 7.28 -15.76
C CYS A 17 -12.75 8.34 -15.36
N ARG A 18 -13.59 8.05 -14.35
CA ARG A 18 -14.67 8.94 -13.91
C ARG A 18 -14.17 10.15 -13.12
N PHE A 19 -13.23 9.95 -12.19
CA PHE A 19 -12.79 10.97 -11.24
C PHE A 19 -11.43 11.59 -11.57
N GLY A 20 -10.70 11.00 -12.52
CA GLY A 20 -9.41 11.47 -13.00
C GLY A 20 -8.23 10.99 -12.16
N GLN A 21 -7.08 10.80 -12.80
CA GLN A 21 -5.86 10.30 -12.16
C GLN A 21 -5.35 11.23 -11.04
N ALA A 22 -5.46 12.55 -11.22
CA ALA A 22 -5.00 13.53 -10.22
C ALA A 22 -5.76 13.37 -8.89
N THR A 23 -7.09 13.22 -8.95
CA THR A 23 -7.93 12.97 -7.79
C THR A 23 -7.55 11.67 -7.09
N GLN A 24 -7.29 10.60 -7.84
CA GLN A 24 -6.90 9.31 -7.24
C GLN A 24 -5.52 9.37 -6.57
N LYS A 25 -4.56 10.13 -7.15
CA LYS A 25 -3.26 10.39 -6.49
C LYS A 25 -3.43 11.14 -5.18
N ILE A 26 -4.31 12.15 -5.13
CA ILE A 26 -4.62 12.89 -3.90
C ILE A 26 -5.24 11.95 -2.85
N ARG A 27 -6.22 11.12 -3.24
CA ARG A 27 -6.83 10.13 -2.36
C ARG A 27 -5.83 9.12 -1.82
N ALA A 28 -4.89 8.67 -2.65
CA ALA A 28 -3.82 7.78 -2.20
C ALA A 28 -2.91 8.44 -1.16
N ALA A 29 -2.57 9.73 -1.35
CA ALA A 29 -1.81 10.48 -0.35
C ALA A 29 -2.58 10.67 0.96
N GLN A 30 -3.89 10.92 0.89
CA GLN A 30 -4.76 11.03 2.07
C GLN A 30 -4.85 9.70 2.84
N ALA A 31 -5.03 8.58 2.14
CA ALA A 31 -5.05 7.26 2.77
C ALA A 31 -3.71 6.91 3.45
N ALA A 32 -2.59 7.23 2.79
CA ALA A 32 -1.26 7.04 3.39
C ALA A 32 -1.05 7.90 4.64
N ALA A 33 -1.54 9.13 4.65
CA ALA A 33 -1.51 10.01 5.82
C ALA A 33 -2.40 9.46 6.95
N GLY A 34 -3.60 9.00 6.63
CA GLY A 34 -4.52 8.39 7.60
C GLY A 34 -3.95 7.13 8.26
N LEU A 35 -3.33 6.23 7.47
CA LEU A 35 -2.65 5.06 8.02
C LEU A 35 -1.46 5.46 8.90
N SER A 36 -0.70 6.50 8.51
CA SER A 36 0.40 7.01 9.33
C SER A 36 -0.10 7.53 10.69
N GLU A 37 -1.21 8.27 10.70
CA GLU A 37 -1.84 8.72 11.95
C GLU A 37 -2.31 7.54 12.81
N ALA A 38 -2.96 6.54 12.20
CA ALA A 38 -3.43 5.35 12.91
C ALA A 38 -2.29 4.55 13.54
N LEU A 39 -1.16 4.40 12.83
CA LEU A 39 0.05 3.75 13.36
C LEU A 39 0.64 4.52 14.55
N LEU A 40 0.67 5.86 14.49
CA LEU A 40 1.17 6.67 15.59
C LEU A 40 0.27 6.56 16.84
N LYS A 41 -1.05 6.46 16.65
CA LYS A 41 -2.02 6.23 17.73
C LYS A 41 -1.83 4.87 18.39
N ASP A 42 -1.66 3.81 17.60
CA ASP A 42 -1.38 2.46 18.10
C ASP A 42 -0.10 2.41 18.94
N VAL A 43 1.00 2.98 18.43
CA VAL A 43 2.26 3.08 19.17
C VAL A 43 2.10 3.87 20.48
N SER A 44 1.17 4.82 20.52
CA SER A 44 0.88 5.64 21.71
C SER A 44 -0.17 5.02 22.64
N GLY A 45 -0.72 3.85 22.32
CA GLY A 45 -1.79 3.19 23.08
C GLY A 45 -3.15 3.88 22.98
N GLU A 46 -3.34 4.74 21.98
CA GLU A 46 -4.60 5.42 21.71
C GLU A 46 -5.52 4.57 20.82
N PRO A 47 -6.85 4.74 20.88
CA PRO A 47 -7.77 4.10 19.94
C PRO A 47 -7.41 4.39 18.49
N HIS A 48 -7.37 3.34 17.66
CA HIS A 48 -6.93 3.41 16.27
C HIS A 48 -7.78 2.52 15.37
N ASN A 49 -7.76 2.82 14.06
CA ASN A 49 -8.42 2.04 13.00
C ASN A 49 -7.39 1.59 11.95
N ILE A 50 -6.38 0.82 12.36
CA ILE A 50 -5.27 0.45 11.47
C ILE A 50 -5.76 -0.45 10.34
N GLU A 51 -6.62 -1.41 10.65
CA GLU A 51 -7.15 -2.38 9.69
C GLU A 51 -7.93 -1.68 8.57
N GLU A 52 -8.72 -0.67 8.90
CA GLU A 52 -9.43 0.17 7.93
C GLU A 52 -8.42 0.98 7.08
N GLY A 53 -7.41 1.58 7.71
CA GLY A 53 -6.36 2.31 7.01
C GLY A 53 -5.54 1.44 6.04
N ILE A 54 -5.27 0.18 6.42
CA ILE A 54 -4.62 -0.81 5.55
C ILE A 54 -5.52 -1.12 4.36
N ALA A 55 -6.79 -1.46 4.60
CA ALA A 55 -7.74 -1.79 3.54
C ALA A 55 -7.93 -0.62 2.55
N GLU A 56 -8.02 0.61 3.05
CA GLU A 56 -8.12 1.78 2.19
C GLU A 56 -6.83 1.96 1.37
N LEU A 57 -5.66 1.87 2.00
CA LEU A 57 -4.39 2.05 1.30
C LEU A 57 -4.16 0.96 0.24
N GLU A 58 -4.56 -0.29 0.48
CA GLU A 58 -4.49 -1.38 -0.50
C GLU A 58 -5.26 -1.04 -1.79
N ILE A 59 -6.49 -0.52 -1.66
CA ILE A 59 -7.30 -0.07 -2.80
C ILE A 59 -6.60 1.07 -3.54
N ARG A 60 -6.04 2.05 -2.81
CA ARG A 60 -5.35 3.19 -3.43
C ARG A 60 -4.07 2.77 -4.15
N VAL A 61 -3.29 1.87 -3.57
CA VAL A 61 -2.08 1.31 -4.21
C VAL A 61 -2.46 0.54 -5.48
N ALA A 62 -3.59 -0.16 -5.49
CA ALA A 62 -4.10 -0.81 -6.69
C ALA A 62 -4.46 0.18 -7.79
N GLU A 63 -5.16 1.27 -7.46
CA GLU A 63 -5.44 2.35 -8.41
C GLU A 63 -4.13 2.96 -8.95
N LEU A 64 -3.13 3.19 -8.08
CA LEU A 64 -1.82 3.70 -8.49
C LEU A 64 -1.08 2.74 -9.43
N ARG A 65 -1.15 1.42 -9.20
CA ARG A 65 -0.57 0.40 -10.08
C ARG A 65 -1.21 0.36 -11.46
N LEU A 66 -2.45 0.85 -11.61
CA LEU A 66 -3.11 1.03 -12.91
C LEU A 66 -2.70 2.35 -13.59
N ILE A 67 -2.28 3.36 -12.81
CA ILE A 67 -1.86 4.68 -13.31
C ILE A 67 -0.37 4.67 -13.70
N TYR A 68 0.46 3.90 -12.99
CA TYR A 68 1.91 3.85 -13.14
C TYR A 68 2.39 2.50 -13.71
N SER A 69 3.66 2.44 -14.13
CA SER A 69 4.25 1.21 -14.69
C SER A 69 4.37 0.12 -13.63
N GLN A 70 3.53 -0.92 -13.74
CA GLN A 70 3.58 -2.11 -12.90
C GLN A 70 4.96 -2.78 -12.93
N ALA A 71 5.56 -2.94 -14.12
CA ALA A 71 6.89 -3.56 -14.26
C ALA A 71 7.98 -2.78 -13.51
N THR A 72 7.91 -1.45 -13.51
CA THR A 72 8.85 -0.61 -12.77
C THR A 72 8.66 -0.75 -11.26
N ILE A 73 7.41 -0.78 -10.79
CA ILE A 73 7.09 -0.97 -9.38
C ILE A 73 7.62 -2.33 -8.89
N ASP A 74 7.39 -3.39 -9.66
CA ASP A 74 7.80 -4.74 -9.29
C ASP A 74 9.34 -4.85 -9.22
N GLY A 75 10.07 -4.24 -10.15
CA GLY A 75 11.54 -4.15 -10.06
C GLY A 75 12.03 -3.41 -8.80
N PHE A 76 11.34 -2.35 -8.37
CA PHE A 76 11.67 -1.68 -7.09
C PHE A 76 11.35 -2.53 -5.87
N ILE A 77 10.29 -3.35 -5.91
CA ILE A 77 9.93 -4.26 -4.82
C ILE A 77 11.01 -5.34 -4.67
N GLU A 78 11.40 -5.99 -5.77
CA GLU A 78 12.46 -6.99 -5.77
C GLU A 78 13.76 -6.42 -5.17
N ALA A 79 14.21 -5.26 -5.63
CA ALA A 79 15.40 -4.61 -5.11
C ALA A 79 15.31 -4.28 -3.61
N LYS A 80 14.13 -3.86 -3.12
CA LYS A 80 13.88 -3.58 -1.69
C LYS A 80 13.87 -4.84 -0.84
N ILE A 81 13.25 -5.92 -1.32
CA ILE A 81 13.24 -7.23 -0.64
C ILE A 81 14.67 -7.78 -0.54
N GLU A 82 15.45 -7.73 -1.62
CA GLU A 82 16.85 -8.16 -1.60
C GLU A 82 17.70 -7.34 -0.63
N ARG A 83 17.46 -6.03 -0.55
CA ARG A 83 18.11 -5.18 0.46
C ARG A 83 17.73 -5.59 1.88
N LEU A 84 16.46 -5.88 2.13
CA LEU A 84 15.96 -6.30 3.43
C LEU A 84 16.58 -7.64 3.86
N LYS A 85 16.64 -8.63 2.96
CA LYS A 85 17.33 -9.92 3.21
C LYS A 85 18.78 -9.70 3.65
N ARG A 86 19.53 -8.87 2.92
CA ARG A 86 20.92 -8.55 3.27
C ARG A 86 21.07 -7.85 4.61
N GLN A 87 20.08 -7.07 5.06
CA GLN A 87 20.10 -6.44 6.39
C GLN A 87 19.93 -7.50 7.48
N ILE A 88 18.92 -8.36 7.34
CA ILE A 88 18.65 -9.47 8.26
C ILE A 88 19.87 -10.39 8.38
N ASP A 89 20.49 -10.76 7.25
CA ASP A 89 21.67 -11.64 7.23
C ASP A 89 22.89 -10.99 7.92
N LYS A 90 23.08 -9.68 7.74
CA LYS A 90 24.17 -8.92 8.37
C LYS A 90 23.99 -8.78 9.88
N ASP A 91 22.75 -8.65 10.33
CA ASP A 91 22.43 -8.55 11.75
C ASP A 91 22.61 -9.89 12.49
N GLY A 92 23.00 -10.95 11.76
CA GLY A 92 23.22 -12.30 12.32
C GLY A 92 21.93 -12.96 12.79
N PHE A 93 20.79 -12.38 12.41
CA PHE A 93 19.48 -12.79 12.87
C PHE A 93 19.08 -14.11 12.20
N ARG A 94 18.92 -15.15 13.02
CA ARG A 94 18.47 -16.48 12.60
C ARG A 94 17.14 -16.77 13.30
N TYR A 95 16.09 -17.03 12.52
CA TYR A 95 14.83 -17.63 13.00
C TYR A 95 14.97 -19.15 13.07
#